data_AF-A0A239N4P8-F1
#
_entry.id   AF-A0A239N4P8-F1
#
_cell.length_a   1.000
_cell.length_b   1.000
_cell.length_c   1.000
_cell.angle_alpha   90.00
_cell.angle_beta   90.00
_cell.angle_gamma   90.00
#
_symmetry.space_group_name_H-M   'P 1'
#
loop_
_entity.id
_entity.type
_entity.pdbx_description
1 polymer ?
#
loop_
_entity_poly.entity_id
_entity_poly.type
_entity_poly.pdbx_seq_one_letter_code
_entity_poly.pdbx_strand_id
1 'polypeptide(L)'
;MADTSLISGWFPVATLVAGYALKFVSDLVQNRWSLAKERESREAARAEKRYERRSAFQRETLLALQEAAQKLGRATGQTNYHDEVAASEGTPWRKNRLPDELDTQYFEAQTQVALLSARVSDEQVRKLIADYKTESVSVVHSSSSAVAHQHIVQLMDVGEVLHERIGKLIRSIDDDDAP
;
A
#
# COMPACT_ATOMS: atom_id res chain seq x y z
N MET A 1 67.28 57.01 -18.19
CA MET A 1 66.05 57.56 -17.58
C MET A 1 64.88 56.84 -18.19
N ALA A 2 63.93 56.44 -17.36
CA ALA A 2 62.97 55.37 -17.60
C ALA A 2 61.97 55.66 -18.74
N ASP A 3 61.78 54.67 -19.61
CA ASP A 3 60.55 54.50 -20.38
C ASP A 3 59.66 53.49 -19.64
N THR A 4 59.00 53.95 -18.58
CA THR A 4 58.01 53.17 -17.82
C THR A 4 56.57 53.64 -18.06
N SER A 5 56.36 54.65 -18.93
CA SER A 5 55.04 55.26 -19.17
C SER A 5 54.13 54.41 -20.07
N LEU A 6 54.69 53.61 -20.99
CA LEU A 6 53.91 52.77 -21.91
C LEU A 6 53.47 51.43 -21.29
N ILE A 7 54.08 50.99 -20.19
CA ILE A 7 53.68 49.75 -19.49
C ILE A 7 52.47 50.00 -18.58
N SER A 8 52.22 51.25 -18.16
CA SER A 8 51.21 51.60 -17.16
C SER A 8 49.79 51.82 -17.70
N GLY A 9 49.61 52.13 -18.99
CA GLY A 9 48.31 52.56 -19.53
C GLY A 9 47.38 51.44 -20.02
N TRP A 10 47.93 50.36 -20.57
CA TRP A 10 47.15 49.24 -21.12
C TRP A 10 46.93 48.11 -20.10
N PHE A 11 47.79 48.01 -19.09
CA PHE A 11 47.72 47.01 -18.02
C PHE A 11 46.39 47.04 -17.23
N PRO A 12 45.82 48.21 -16.86
CA PRO A 12 44.52 48.28 -16.18
C PRO A 12 43.37 47.80 -17.06
N VAL A 13 43.39 48.13 -18.36
CA VAL A 13 42.36 47.72 -19.32
C VAL A 13 42.43 46.22 -19.59
N ALA A 14 43.64 45.69 -19.79
CA ALA A 14 43.86 44.25 -19.98
C ALA A 14 43.43 43.44 -18.74
N THR A 15 43.72 43.95 -17.53
CA THR A 15 43.30 43.32 -16.27
C THR A 15 41.78 43.32 -16.11
N LEU A 16 41.11 44.40 -16.51
CA LEU A 16 39.65 44.51 -16.44
C LEU A 16 38.97 43.55 -17.42
N VAL A 17 39.46 43.48 -18.66
CA VAL A 17 38.97 42.52 -19.68
C VAL A 17 39.22 41.08 -19.23
N ALA A 18 40.42 40.78 -18.70
CA ALA A 18 40.74 39.46 -18.17
C ALA A 18 39.84 39.08 -16.98
N GLY A 19 39.60 40.01 -16.04
CA GLY A 19 38.70 39.81 -14.91
C GLY A 19 37.26 39.54 -15.35
N TYR A 20 36.77 40.26 -16.37
CA TYR A 20 35.43 40.05 -16.93
C TYR A 20 35.30 38.69 -17.63
N ALA A 21 36.32 38.28 -18.39
CA ALA A 21 36.37 36.98 -19.03
C ALA A 21 36.40 35.83 -18.02
N LEU A 22 37.23 35.95 -16.97
CA LEU A 22 37.28 35.00 -15.86
C LEU A 22 35.93 34.87 -15.15
N LYS A 23 35.25 36.01 -14.89
CA LYS A 23 33.92 36.02 -14.29
C LYS A 23 32.90 35.31 -15.18
N PHE A 24 32.89 35.60 -16.48
CA PHE A 24 31.96 34.97 -17.42
C PHE A 24 32.12 33.44 -17.48
N VAL A 25 33.38 32.95 -17.48
CA VAL A 25 33.67 31.52 -17.44
C VAL A 25 33.23 30.92 -16.10
N SER A 26 33.50 31.59 -14.98
CA SER A 26 33.07 31.16 -13.64
C SER A 26 31.54 31.07 -13.54
N ASP A 27 30.82 32.09 -13.99
CA ASP A 27 29.35 32.14 -13.95
C ASP A 27 28.74 31.02 -14.82
N LEU A 28 29.34 30.70 -15.97
CA LEU A 28 28.91 29.57 -16.81
C LEU A 28 29.12 28.22 -16.12
N VAL A 29 30.26 28.00 -15.47
CA VAL A 29 30.55 26.75 -14.74
C VAL A 29 29.61 26.60 -13.54
N GLN A 30 29.44 27.67 -12.76
CA GLN A 30 28.53 27.68 -11.60
C GLN A 30 27.08 27.44 -12.02
N ASN A 31 26.61 28.08 -13.10
CA ASN A 31 25.26 27.85 -13.62
C ASN A 31 25.06 26.39 -14.07
N ARG A 32 26.05 25.78 -14.74
CA ARG A 32 25.95 24.36 -15.15
C ARG A 32 25.88 23.42 -13.94
N TRP A 33 26.67 23.66 -12.92
CA TRP A 33 26.65 22.86 -11.69
C TRP A 33 25.36 23.06 -10.89
N SER A 34 24.89 24.31 -10.80
CA SER A 34 23.61 24.64 -10.15
C SER A 34 22.45 23.96 -10.87
N LEU A 35 22.40 23.99 -12.21
CA LEU A 35 21.38 23.31 -13.00
C LEU A 35 21.44 21.79 -12.85
N ALA A 36 22.63 21.20 -12.78
CA ALA A 36 22.79 19.77 -12.55
C ALA A 36 22.28 19.35 -11.16
N LYS A 37 22.69 20.08 -10.11
CA LYS A 37 22.25 19.84 -8.73
C LYS A 37 20.75 20.06 -8.56
N GLU A 38 20.19 21.08 -9.21
CA GLU A 38 18.75 21.33 -9.17
C GLU A 38 17.95 20.22 -9.87
N ARG A 39 18.45 19.68 -10.98
CA ARG A 39 17.84 18.52 -11.65
C ARG A 39 17.86 17.28 -10.75
N GLU A 40 19.01 16.96 -10.18
CA GLU A 40 19.17 15.83 -9.26
C GLU A 40 18.25 15.97 -8.04
N SER A 41 18.20 17.15 -7.43
CA SER A 41 17.29 17.46 -6.31
C SER A 41 15.82 17.30 -6.72
N ARG A 42 15.42 17.78 -7.91
CA ARG A 42 14.05 17.61 -8.41
C ARG A 42 13.71 16.15 -8.70
N GLU A 43 14.67 15.36 -9.20
CA GLU A 43 14.49 13.93 -9.46
C GLU A 43 14.36 13.13 -8.16
N ALA A 44 15.22 13.40 -7.18
CA ALA A 44 15.15 12.83 -5.84
C ALA A 44 13.81 13.15 -5.18
N ALA A 45 13.41 14.42 -5.14
CA ALA A 45 12.14 14.85 -4.56
C ALA A 45 10.92 14.21 -5.27
N ARG A 46 10.99 13.99 -6.58
CA ARG A 46 9.94 13.27 -7.31
C ARG A 46 9.91 11.79 -6.97
N ALA A 47 11.05 11.17 -6.73
CA ALA A 47 11.14 9.76 -6.35
C ALA A 47 10.59 9.54 -4.94
N GLU A 48 11.01 10.37 -3.98
CA GLU A 48 10.53 10.41 -2.61
C GLU A 48 9.00 10.58 -2.55
N LYS A 49 8.47 11.59 -3.26
CA LYS A 49 7.01 11.80 -3.32
C LYS A 49 6.24 10.62 -3.93
N ARG A 50 6.84 9.87 -4.86
CA ARG A 50 6.22 8.65 -5.41
C ARG A 50 6.26 7.50 -4.42
N TYR A 51 7.33 7.41 -3.64
CA TYR A 51 7.47 6.42 -2.58
C TYR A 51 6.43 6.66 -1.49
N GLU A 52 6.38 7.86 -0.90
CA GLU A 52 5.40 8.25 0.12
C GLU A 52 3.96 7.95 -0.31
N ARG A 53 3.58 8.32 -1.53
CA ARG A 53 2.25 8.05 -2.07
C ARG A 53 1.93 6.56 -2.18
N ARG A 54 2.93 5.75 -2.52
CA ARG A 54 2.77 4.29 -2.64
C ARG A 54 2.66 3.66 -1.25
N SER A 55 3.50 4.08 -0.31
CA SER A 55 3.46 3.65 1.10
C SER A 55 2.09 3.95 1.72
N ALA A 56 1.62 5.19 1.61
CA ALA A 56 0.32 5.62 2.10
C ALA A 56 -0.84 4.82 1.47
N PHE A 57 -0.82 4.62 0.15
CA PHE A 57 -1.84 3.83 -0.54
C PHE A 57 -1.86 2.36 -0.10
N GLN A 58 -0.69 1.74 0.08
CA GLN A 58 -0.60 0.35 0.55
C GLN A 58 -1.09 0.23 1.99
N ARG A 59 -0.70 1.16 2.87
CA ARG A 59 -1.17 1.21 4.26
C ARG A 59 -2.69 1.32 4.35
N GLU A 60 -3.29 2.25 3.62
CA GLU A 60 -4.76 2.41 3.56
C GLU A 60 -5.45 1.16 3.03
N THR A 61 -4.91 0.57 1.96
CA THR A 61 -5.46 -0.66 1.36
C THR A 61 -5.41 -1.84 2.33
N LEU A 62 -4.30 -2.00 3.07
CA LEU A 62 -4.11 -3.07 4.05
C LEU A 62 -5.08 -2.92 5.24
N LEU A 63 -5.26 -1.71 5.74
CA LEU A 63 -6.23 -1.41 6.81
C LEU A 63 -7.67 -1.70 6.35
N ALA A 64 -8.04 -1.24 5.16
CA ALA A 64 -9.36 -1.50 4.59
C ALA A 64 -9.58 -3.00 4.35
N LEU A 65 -8.55 -3.73 3.92
CA LEU A 65 -8.64 -5.19 3.73
C LEU A 65 -8.86 -5.91 5.05
N GLN A 66 -8.19 -5.47 6.12
CA GLN A 66 -8.37 -6.02 7.46
C GLN A 66 -9.82 -5.89 7.92
N GLU A 67 -10.40 -4.71 7.77
CA GLU A 67 -11.80 -4.45 8.12
C GLU A 67 -12.77 -5.28 7.25
N ALA A 68 -12.53 -5.33 5.94
CA ALA A 68 -13.37 -6.12 5.02
C ALA A 68 -13.32 -7.62 5.32
N ALA A 69 -12.13 -8.15 5.67
CA ALA A 69 -11.98 -9.56 6.06
C ALA A 69 -12.75 -9.87 7.35
N GLN A 70 -12.72 -8.97 8.35
CA GLN A 70 -13.50 -9.13 9.57
C GLN A 70 -15.01 -9.10 9.31
N LYS A 71 -15.48 -8.19 8.43
CA LYS A 71 -16.89 -8.15 8.00
C LYS A 71 -17.30 -9.46 7.33
N LEU A 72 -16.46 -10.00 6.46
CA LEU A 72 -16.69 -11.29 5.81
C LEU A 72 -16.79 -12.41 6.86
N GLY A 73 -15.80 -12.53 7.77
CA GLY A 73 -15.83 -13.55 8.82
C GLY A 73 -17.08 -13.49 9.69
N ARG A 74 -17.53 -12.28 10.05
CA ARG A 74 -18.78 -12.08 10.80
C ARG A 74 -20.01 -12.52 10.02
N ALA A 75 -20.14 -12.10 8.76
CA ALA A 75 -21.26 -12.49 7.90
C ALA A 75 -21.29 -14.02 7.68
N THR A 76 -20.13 -14.65 7.51
CA THR A 76 -19.99 -16.11 7.42
C THR A 76 -20.46 -16.79 8.70
N GLY A 77 -20.03 -16.31 9.88
CA GLY A 77 -20.45 -16.85 11.16
C GLY A 77 -21.96 -16.70 11.40
N GLN A 78 -22.53 -15.54 11.06
CA GLN A 78 -23.98 -15.31 11.14
C GLN A 78 -24.77 -16.22 10.20
N THR A 79 -24.26 -16.43 8.98
CA THR A 79 -24.85 -17.36 8.00
C THR A 79 -24.86 -18.78 8.55
N ASN A 80 -23.73 -19.25 9.09
CA ASN A 80 -23.66 -20.58 9.69
C ASN A 80 -24.59 -20.73 10.91
N TYR A 81 -24.58 -19.75 11.81
CA TYR A 81 -25.45 -19.75 12.99
C TYR A 81 -26.94 -19.82 12.61
N HIS A 82 -27.35 -19.10 11.58
CA HIS A 82 -28.72 -19.14 11.09
C HIS A 82 -29.12 -20.54 10.61
N ASP A 83 -28.23 -21.24 9.90
CA ASP A 83 -28.47 -22.64 9.50
C ASP A 83 -28.48 -23.61 10.69
N GLU A 84 -27.64 -23.39 11.70
CA GLU A 84 -27.64 -24.18 12.94
C GLU A 84 -28.95 -24.04 13.71
N VAL A 85 -29.46 -22.81 13.86
CA VAL A 85 -30.75 -22.57 14.50
C VAL A 85 -31.88 -23.24 13.72
N ALA A 86 -31.96 -23.02 12.40
CA ALA A 86 -32.98 -23.64 11.57
C ALA A 86 -32.92 -25.18 11.61
N ALA A 87 -31.72 -25.76 11.66
CA ALA A 87 -31.53 -27.19 11.82
C ALA A 87 -31.99 -27.72 13.18
N SER A 88 -31.74 -26.96 14.26
CA SER A 88 -32.23 -27.29 15.60
C SER A 88 -33.76 -27.28 15.71
N GLU A 89 -34.42 -26.47 14.86
CA GLU A 89 -35.88 -26.37 14.76
C GLU A 89 -36.49 -27.43 13.80
N GLY A 90 -35.66 -28.31 13.24
CA GLY A 90 -36.10 -29.44 12.40
C GLY A 90 -36.03 -29.17 10.88
N THR A 91 -35.52 -28.02 10.45
CA THR A 91 -35.26 -27.77 9.02
C THR A 91 -34.04 -28.56 8.56
N PRO A 92 -34.06 -29.23 7.41
CA PRO A 92 -32.84 -29.87 6.90
C PRO A 92 -31.71 -28.85 6.69
N TRP A 93 -30.48 -29.24 7.01
CA TRP A 93 -29.28 -28.40 6.89
C TRP A 93 -29.20 -27.71 5.52
N ARG A 94 -28.97 -26.38 5.51
CA ARG A 94 -28.84 -25.55 4.30
C ARG A 94 -30.05 -25.61 3.35
N LYS A 95 -31.22 -26.00 3.85
CA LYS A 95 -32.49 -25.90 3.11
C LYS A 95 -33.36 -24.72 3.54
N ASN A 96 -32.91 -23.95 4.52
CA ASN A 96 -33.52 -22.69 4.87
C ASN A 96 -33.01 -21.57 3.94
N ARG A 97 -33.87 -20.60 3.63
CA ARG A 97 -33.46 -19.39 2.90
C ARG A 97 -32.85 -18.42 3.90
N LEU A 98 -31.70 -17.85 3.56
CA LEU A 98 -31.11 -16.77 4.37
C LEU A 98 -31.98 -15.52 4.29
N PRO A 99 -32.05 -14.71 5.37
CA PRO A 99 -32.66 -13.39 5.30
C PRO A 99 -31.95 -12.54 4.24
N ASP A 100 -32.71 -11.79 3.44
CA ASP A 100 -32.18 -11.01 2.31
C ASP A 100 -31.08 -10.02 2.76
N GLU A 101 -31.22 -9.46 3.97
CA GLU A 101 -30.22 -8.57 4.58
C GLU A 101 -28.89 -9.29 4.82
N LEU A 102 -28.92 -10.54 5.30
CA LEU A 102 -27.73 -11.33 5.61
C LEU A 102 -27.04 -11.83 4.34
N ASP A 103 -27.82 -12.26 3.35
CA ASP A 103 -27.32 -12.64 2.03
C ASP A 103 -26.59 -11.47 1.36
N THR A 104 -27.21 -10.28 1.39
CA THR A 104 -26.61 -9.04 0.87
C THR A 104 -25.32 -8.68 1.61
N GLN A 105 -25.32 -8.71 2.95
CA GLN A 105 -24.13 -8.42 3.75
C GLN A 105 -22.96 -9.37 3.44
N TYR A 106 -23.25 -10.66 3.29
CA TYR A 106 -22.24 -11.65 2.92
C TYR A 106 -21.67 -11.38 1.52
N PHE A 107 -22.53 -11.11 0.54
CA PHE A 107 -22.13 -10.80 -0.83
C PHE A 107 -21.28 -9.52 -0.92
N GLU A 108 -21.70 -8.46 -0.24
CA GLU A 108 -20.96 -7.19 -0.20
C GLU A 108 -19.59 -7.36 0.45
N ALA A 109 -19.51 -8.08 1.57
CA ALA A 109 -18.25 -8.36 2.24
C ALA A 109 -17.30 -9.18 1.35
N GLN A 110 -17.79 -10.21 0.66
CA GLN A 110 -17.00 -10.98 -0.30
C GLN A 110 -16.45 -10.10 -1.43
N THR A 111 -17.30 -9.23 -1.97
CA THR A 111 -16.95 -8.31 -3.07
C THR A 111 -15.89 -7.32 -2.64
N GLN A 112 -16.04 -6.73 -1.45
CA GLN A 112 -15.08 -5.78 -0.91
C GLN A 112 -13.71 -6.42 -0.68
N VAL A 113 -13.68 -7.63 -0.10
CA VAL A 113 -12.44 -8.39 0.07
C VAL A 113 -11.79 -8.70 -1.28
N ALA A 114 -12.55 -9.14 -2.28
CA ALA A 114 -12.03 -9.42 -3.62
C ALA A 114 -11.39 -8.17 -4.25
N LEU A 115 -12.06 -7.03 -4.19
CA LEU A 115 -11.58 -5.77 -4.73
C LEU A 115 -10.27 -5.31 -4.06
N LEU A 116 -10.21 -5.37 -2.73
CA LEU A 116 -9.03 -4.94 -1.98
C LEU A 116 -7.86 -5.90 -2.14
N SER A 117 -8.11 -7.20 -2.24
CA SER A 117 -7.06 -8.22 -2.45
C SER A 117 -6.25 -7.97 -3.73
N ALA A 118 -6.88 -7.49 -4.80
CA ALA A 118 -6.22 -7.17 -6.06
C ALA A 118 -5.28 -5.95 -5.98
N ARG A 119 -5.40 -5.12 -4.94
CA ARG A 119 -4.63 -3.87 -4.76
C ARG A 119 -3.45 -4.02 -3.81
N VAL A 120 -3.44 -5.08 -3.00
CA VAL A 120 -2.34 -5.39 -2.10
C VAL A 120 -1.13 -5.84 -2.90
N SER A 121 0.05 -5.29 -2.61
CA SER A 121 1.31 -5.65 -3.29
C SER A 121 1.95 -6.92 -2.72
N ASP A 122 1.72 -7.24 -1.45
CA ASP A 122 2.29 -8.41 -0.78
C ASP A 122 1.62 -9.72 -1.23
N GLU A 123 2.41 -10.64 -1.77
CA GLU A 123 1.92 -11.94 -2.27
C GLU A 123 1.42 -12.86 -1.16
N GLN A 124 2.05 -12.82 0.02
CA GLN A 124 1.63 -13.66 1.14
C GLN A 124 0.24 -13.26 1.64
N VAL A 125 -0.04 -11.96 1.75
CA VAL A 125 -1.38 -11.45 2.06
C VAL A 125 -2.39 -11.88 0.99
N ARG A 126 -2.05 -11.79 -0.31
CA ARG A 126 -2.92 -12.24 -1.41
C ARG A 126 -3.24 -13.73 -1.32
N LYS A 127 -2.28 -14.56 -0.95
CA LYS A 127 -2.50 -15.99 -0.73
C LYS A 127 -3.41 -16.23 0.48
N LEU A 128 -3.10 -15.62 1.62
CA LEU A 128 -3.86 -15.78 2.86
C LEU A 128 -5.32 -15.33 2.71
N ILE A 129 -5.59 -14.26 1.96
CA ILE A 129 -6.97 -13.83 1.72
C ILE A 129 -7.70 -14.77 0.74
N ALA A 130 -7.02 -15.38 -0.22
CA ALA A 130 -7.61 -16.39 -1.08
C ALA A 130 -7.97 -17.65 -0.27
N ASP A 131 -7.09 -18.09 0.62
CA ASP A 131 -7.35 -19.20 1.55
C ASP A 131 -8.54 -18.85 2.48
N TYR A 132 -8.53 -17.65 3.07
CA TYR A 132 -9.62 -17.15 3.93
C TYR A 132 -10.99 -17.13 3.21
N LYS A 133 -11.03 -16.64 1.97
CA LYS A 133 -12.25 -16.66 1.15
C LYS A 133 -12.71 -18.09 0.85
N THR A 134 -11.78 -18.99 0.59
CA THR A 134 -12.08 -20.40 0.29
C THR A 134 -12.73 -21.07 1.50
N GLU A 135 -12.19 -20.86 2.69
CA GLU A 135 -12.79 -21.37 3.93
C GLU A 135 -14.17 -20.75 4.18
N SER A 136 -14.32 -19.44 3.98
CA SER A 136 -15.60 -18.74 4.13
C SER A 136 -16.69 -19.33 3.22
N VAL A 137 -16.37 -19.54 1.94
CA VAL A 137 -17.27 -20.20 0.98
C VAL A 137 -17.58 -21.63 1.39
N SER A 138 -16.59 -22.36 1.91
CA SER A 138 -16.73 -23.76 2.35
C SER A 138 -17.63 -23.90 3.58
N VAL A 139 -17.60 -22.93 4.50
CA VAL A 139 -18.60 -22.84 5.58
C VAL A 139 -20.01 -22.74 4.99
N VAL A 140 -20.23 -21.79 4.08
CA VAL A 140 -21.56 -21.49 3.52
C VAL A 140 -22.13 -22.64 2.67
N HIS A 141 -21.27 -23.41 1.99
CA HIS A 141 -21.67 -24.52 1.12
C HIS A 141 -21.45 -25.90 1.73
N SER A 142 -21.17 -25.95 3.03
CA SER A 142 -20.93 -27.19 3.76
C SER A 142 -22.11 -28.16 3.68
N SER A 143 -21.83 -29.46 3.56
CA SER A 143 -22.84 -30.51 3.49
C SER A 143 -23.48 -30.86 4.84
N SER A 144 -22.84 -30.45 5.95
CA SER A 144 -23.30 -30.70 7.31
C SER A 144 -22.74 -29.66 8.28
N SER A 145 -23.38 -29.52 9.45
CA SER A 145 -22.90 -28.66 10.53
C SER A 145 -21.48 -29.03 11.00
N ALA A 146 -21.15 -30.33 11.07
CA ALA A 146 -19.81 -30.78 11.47
C ALA A 146 -18.72 -30.29 10.48
N VAL A 147 -19.00 -30.39 9.17
CA VAL A 147 -18.09 -29.90 8.12
C VAL A 147 -18.00 -28.37 8.16
N ALA A 148 -19.12 -27.68 8.37
CA ALA A 148 -19.15 -26.23 8.51
C ALA A 148 -18.28 -25.75 9.68
N HIS A 149 -18.39 -26.42 10.82
CA HIS A 149 -17.62 -26.12 12.01
C HIS A 149 -16.11 -26.29 11.79
N GLN A 150 -15.70 -27.35 11.08
CA GLN A 150 -14.30 -27.53 10.70
C GLN A 150 -13.78 -26.35 9.87
N HIS A 151 -14.55 -25.90 8.87
CA HIS A 151 -14.18 -24.75 8.05
C HIS A 151 -14.21 -23.42 8.83
N ILE A 152 -15.08 -23.27 9.85
CA ILE A 152 -15.03 -22.10 10.74
C ILE A 152 -13.72 -22.05 11.52
N VAL A 153 -13.26 -23.17 12.06
CA VAL A 153 -11.97 -23.24 12.77
C VAL A 153 -10.84 -22.86 11.81
N GLN A 154 -10.82 -23.43 10.61
CA GLN A 154 -9.81 -23.09 9.59
C GLN A 154 -9.87 -21.63 9.15
N LEU A 155 -11.07 -21.07 9.01
CA LEU A 155 -11.27 -19.65 8.71
C LEU A 155 -10.68 -18.76 9.81
N MET A 156 -10.88 -19.12 11.09
CA MET A 156 -10.32 -18.39 12.23
C MET A 156 -8.78 -18.46 12.23
N ASP A 157 -8.21 -19.65 12.04
CA ASP A 157 -6.76 -19.86 12.01
C ASP A 157 -6.10 -19.04 10.88
N VAL A 158 -6.65 -19.12 9.66
CA VAL A 158 -6.15 -18.34 8.52
C VAL A 158 -6.34 -16.84 8.75
N GLY A 159 -7.47 -16.44 9.36
CA GLY A 159 -7.78 -15.05 9.70
C GLY A 159 -6.76 -14.45 10.67
N GLU A 160 -6.35 -15.20 11.69
CA GLU A 160 -5.31 -14.78 12.64
C GLU A 160 -3.98 -14.52 11.92
N VAL A 161 -3.51 -15.48 11.11
CA VAL A 161 -2.26 -15.36 10.36
C VAL A 161 -2.31 -14.20 9.36
N LEU A 162 -3.46 -14.00 8.70
CA LEU A 162 -3.71 -12.86 7.81
C LEU A 162 -3.58 -11.52 8.55
N HIS A 163 -4.25 -11.37 9.69
CA HIS A 163 -4.23 -10.15 10.48
C HIS A 163 -2.83 -9.87 11.05
N GLU A 164 -2.11 -10.90 11.49
CA GLU A 164 -0.74 -10.76 11.97
C GLU A 164 0.19 -10.28 10.84
N ARG A 165 0.08 -10.87 9.64
CA ARG A 165 0.88 -10.48 8.47
C ARG A 165 0.60 -9.03 8.05
N ILE A 166 -0.68 -8.65 7.97
CA ILE A 166 -1.08 -7.27 7.68
C ILE A 166 -0.49 -6.30 8.72
N GLY A 167 -0.59 -6.63 10.01
CA GLY A 167 -0.03 -5.80 11.08
C GLY A 167 1.48 -5.63 10.98
N LYS A 168 2.22 -6.69 10.60
CA LYS A 168 3.68 -6.60 10.37
C LYS A 168 4.01 -5.67 9.19
N LEU A 169 3.26 -5.76 8.10
CA LEU A 169 3.47 -4.90 6.93
C LEU A 169 3.18 -3.43 7.23
N ILE A 170 2.10 -3.13 7.95
CA ILE A 170 1.77 -1.76 8.33
C ILE A 170 2.87 -1.15 9.19
N ARG A 171 3.38 -1.88 10.19
CA ARG A 171 4.50 -1.41 11.01
C ARG A 171 5.77 -1.17 10.20
N SER A 172 6.09 -2.08 9.27
CA SER A 172 7.24 -1.90 8.38
C SER A 172 7.11 -0.63 7.53
N ILE A 173 5.92 -0.34 7.00
CA ILE A 173 5.68 0.89 6.23
C ILE A 173 5.84 2.12 7.13
N ASP A 174 5.29 2.08 8.34
CA ASP A 174 5.36 3.20 9.29
C ASP A 174 6.82 3.43 9.78
N ASP A 175 7.62 2.37 9.95
CA ASP A 175 9.03 2.43 10.34
C ASP A 175 9.92 2.97 9.19
N ASP A 176 9.61 2.60 7.94
CA ASP A 176 10.32 3.10 6.74
C ASP A 176 10.00 4.58 6.43
N ASP A 177 8.85 5.08 6.89
CA ASP A 177 8.42 6.47 6.75
C ASP A 177 8.90 7.36 7.93
N ALA A 178 9.65 6.81 8.90
CA ALA A 178 10.23 7.58 10.02
C ALA A 178 11.42 8.45 9.55
N PRO A 179 11.50 9.73 10.00
CA PRO A 179 12.52 10.69 9.56
C PRO A 179 13.94 10.40 10.07
#